data_AF-A0A172WQ50-F1
#
_entry.id   AF-A0A172WQ50-F1
#
_cell.length_a   1.000
_cell.length_b   1.000
_cell.length_c   1.000
_cell.angle_alpha   90.00
_cell.angle_beta   90.00
_cell.angle_gamma   90.00
#
_symmetry.space_group_name_H-M   'P 1'
#
loop_
_entity.id
_entity.type
_entity.pdbx_description
1 polymer ?
#
loop_
_entity_poly.entity_id
_entity_poly.type
_entity_poly.pdbx_seq_one_letter_code
_entity_poly.pdbx_strand_id
1 'polypeptide(L)'
;MIREKISTLKNKADTQNTLAYTINKAALVASNRCQFGTNQEFIEFLSKKFDKACKGKQENVSFHEILSFHTSDNITPEKAIEIAKELYGDTIGLNREHSFAVHTDTDELHIHFIWAPRDFNNKVYYQPNDYRVIEKKLTELEIKHNLYQVENRKALMPDLETQPRKSKKEQALEQRGVKTIKQQFKEDIAVALEKGITTTGFFAHLHNSGYQIIPNGKTAYSISKDGSTFKASQLNVSYASLVKQLNEQHDFADLLEHYKNKEKPKEAEAFIATARKVDFLTKSKYQTTLVKHFSPILGDDKVEYFYKKSSNTKAFDYYKDPSKVSFNDLSNQSIRAGLQRLTQDIKEPGALHCSGPEHAKKRMWLEFKMMNLEAKGFTLSGYEPSPADLKELEQRKADYAAIDKKWKKSPEAPEAPIQPVPVIPEPTPPEEPETPQNVPQPQPEPPKRRRRNMYCP
;
A
#
# COMPACT_ATOMS: atom_id res chain seq x y z
N MET A 1 12.03 4.54 -21.46
CA MET A 1 11.93 3.58 -20.34
C MET A 1 11.59 4.26 -19.01
N ILE A 2 10.69 3.68 -18.19
CA ILE A 2 10.32 4.21 -16.87
C ILE A 2 10.49 3.11 -15.80
N ARG A 3 11.25 3.39 -14.73
CA ARG A 3 11.37 2.50 -13.57
C ARG A 3 10.44 2.94 -12.45
N GLU A 4 9.75 1.99 -11.85
CA GLU A 4 8.81 2.21 -10.75
C GLU A 4 9.01 1.21 -9.62
N LYS A 5 9.04 1.69 -8.38
CA LYS A 5 8.99 0.82 -7.20
C LYS A 5 7.52 0.59 -6.82
N ILE A 6 7.04 -0.64 -6.99
CA ILE A 6 5.62 -0.98 -6.81
C ILE A 6 5.32 -1.35 -5.36
N SER A 7 6.15 -2.21 -4.77
CA SER A 7 5.90 -2.67 -3.41
C SER A 7 7.18 -3.11 -2.69
N THR A 8 7.07 -3.13 -1.37
CA THR A 8 8.09 -3.65 -0.46
C THR A 8 7.46 -4.81 0.30
N LEU A 9 8.05 -5.99 0.18
CA LEU A 9 7.45 -7.25 0.63
C LEU A 9 8.12 -7.66 1.95
N LYS A 10 7.33 -7.71 3.03
CA LYS A 10 7.85 -7.84 4.41
C LYS A 10 8.06 -9.27 4.86
N ASN A 11 7.45 -10.22 4.18
CA ASN A 11 7.48 -11.64 4.56
C ASN A 11 7.45 -12.53 3.31
N LYS A 12 7.67 -13.82 3.54
CA LYS A 12 7.61 -14.85 2.50
C LYS A 12 6.27 -14.87 1.75
N ALA A 13 5.14 -14.78 2.45
CA ALA A 13 3.83 -14.88 1.84
C ALA A 13 3.57 -13.72 0.85
N ASP A 14 3.92 -12.49 1.23
CA ASP A 14 3.85 -11.32 0.35
C ASP A 14 4.75 -11.49 -0.89
N THR A 15 5.95 -12.06 -0.69
CA THR A 15 6.89 -12.39 -1.79
C THR A 15 6.32 -13.45 -2.73
N GLN A 16 5.75 -14.52 -2.18
CA GLN A 16 5.15 -15.61 -2.93
C GLN A 16 3.94 -15.14 -3.74
N ASN A 17 3.04 -14.35 -3.14
CA ASN A 17 1.88 -13.80 -3.83
C ASN A 17 2.29 -12.87 -4.99
N THR A 18 3.34 -12.07 -4.79
CA THR A 18 3.86 -11.21 -5.85
C THR A 18 4.50 -12.03 -6.97
N LEU A 19 5.34 -13.01 -6.64
CA LEU A 19 5.91 -13.94 -7.63
C LEU A 19 4.80 -14.67 -8.43
N ALA A 20 3.74 -15.12 -7.77
CA ALA A 20 2.61 -15.76 -8.44
C ALA A 20 1.90 -14.82 -9.42
N TYR A 21 1.68 -13.56 -9.01
CA TYR A 21 1.11 -12.54 -9.89
C TYR A 21 2.00 -12.27 -11.11
N THR A 22 3.32 -12.21 -10.92
CA THR A 22 4.25 -11.85 -12.00
C THR A 22 4.58 -13.01 -12.92
N ILE A 23 4.85 -14.20 -12.39
CA ILE A 23 5.29 -15.35 -13.19
C ILE A 23 4.14 -15.94 -14.02
N ASN A 24 2.94 -16.06 -13.45
CA ASN A 24 1.82 -16.73 -14.13
C ASN A 24 1.29 -15.98 -15.37
N LYS A 25 1.61 -14.69 -15.50
CA LYS A 25 1.20 -13.85 -16.64
C LYS A 25 2.35 -13.53 -17.59
N ALA A 26 3.56 -13.99 -17.28
CA ALA A 26 4.73 -13.57 -18.02
C ALA A 26 4.80 -14.25 -19.38
N ALA A 27 5.11 -13.46 -20.40
CA ALA A 27 5.53 -13.97 -21.71
C ALA A 27 6.93 -14.61 -21.61
N LEU A 28 7.79 -14.07 -20.75
CA LEU A 28 9.15 -14.58 -20.51
C LEU A 28 9.56 -14.40 -19.05
N VAL A 29 10.18 -15.42 -18.46
CA VAL A 29 10.73 -15.38 -17.09
C VAL A 29 12.24 -15.61 -17.14
N ALA A 30 12.99 -14.82 -16.38
CA ALA A 30 14.39 -15.08 -16.10
C ALA A 30 14.69 -14.90 -14.61
N SER A 31 15.65 -15.64 -14.07
CA SER A 31 16.06 -15.54 -12.67
C SER A 31 17.51 -16.00 -12.52
N ASN A 32 18.16 -15.66 -11.40
CA ASN A 32 19.42 -16.28 -10.99
C ASN A 32 19.27 -17.75 -10.60
N ARG A 33 18.02 -18.27 -10.59
CA ARG A 33 17.71 -19.67 -10.39
C ARG A 33 17.05 -20.21 -11.65
N CYS A 34 17.45 -21.41 -12.07
CA CYS A 34 16.82 -22.09 -13.19
C CYS A 34 15.38 -22.43 -12.84
N GLN A 35 14.47 -22.16 -13.77
CA GLN A 35 13.08 -22.60 -13.65
C GLN A 35 13.02 -24.11 -13.86
N PHE A 36 12.28 -24.80 -12.99
CA PHE A 36 12.02 -26.24 -13.07
C PHE A 36 10.60 -26.53 -12.59
N GLY A 37 10.03 -27.63 -13.09
CA GLY A 37 8.67 -28.03 -12.76
C GLY A 37 7.62 -27.01 -13.21
N THR A 38 6.49 -27.01 -12.51
CA THR A 38 5.39 -26.06 -12.73
C THR A 38 5.74 -24.66 -12.23
N ASN A 39 5.03 -23.63 -12.74
CA ASN A 39 5.17 -22.27 -12.22
C ASN A 39 4.98 -22.23 -10.70
N GLN A 40 4.00 -22.95 -10.16
CA GLN A 40 3.72 -22.99 -8.73
C GLN A 40 4.91 -23.53 -7.92
N GLU A 41 5.52 -24.63 -8.35
CA GLU A 41 6.71 -25.19 -7.70
C GLU A 41 7.89 -24.21 -7.76
N PHE A 42 8.09 -23.55 -8.89
CA PHE A 42 9.15 -22.56 -9.05
C PHE A 42 8.92 -21.31 -8.17
N ILE A 43 7.68 -20.81 -8.11
CA ILE A 43 7.27 -19.69 -7.23
C ILE A 43 7.53 -20.05 -5.76
N GLU A 44 7.12 -21.24 -5.34
CA GLU A 44 7.35 -21.72 -3.97
C GLU A 44 8.84 -21.83 -3.65
N PHE A 45 9.62 -22.37 -4.59
CA PHE A 45 11.07 -22.47 -4.48
C PHE A 45 11.72 -21.09 -4.35
N LEU A 46 11.41 -20.15 -5.24
CA LEU A 46 11.95 -18.79 -5.19
C LEU A 46 11.56 -18.10 -3.88
N SER A 47 10.30 -18.17 -3.47
CA SER A 47 9.85 -17.54 -2.21
C SER A 47 10.65 -18.02 -0.99
N LYS A 48 11.00 -19.31 -0.93
CA LYS A 48 11.85 -19.88 0.12
C LYS A 48 13.28 -19.34 0.04
N LYS A 49 13.83 -19.12 -1.16
CA LYS A 49 15.16 -18.53 -1.35
C LYS A 49 15.21 -17.06 -0.91
N PHE A 50 14.23 -16.25 -1.32
CA PHE A 50 14.10 -14.87 -0.86
C PHE A 50 14.00 -14.77 0.66
N ASP A 51 13.13 -15.58 1.27
CA ASP A 51 12.95 -15.61 2.72
C ASP A 51 14.26 -15.97 3.45
N LYS A 52 14.98 -16.99 2.97
CA LYS A 52 16.28 -17.39 3.53
C LYS A 52 17.37 -16.33 3.39
N ALA A 53 17.29 -15.48 2.36
CA ALA A 53 18.22 -14.35 2.18
C ALA A 53 17.94 -13.21 3.19
N CYS A 54 16.72 -13.14 3.74
CA CYS A 54 16.36 -12.17 4.77
C CYS A 54 16.91 -12.62 6.13
N LYS A 55 17.84 -11.83 6.71
CA LYS A 55 18.55 -12.18 7.94
C LYS A 55 18.72 -10.97 8.86
N GLY A 56 18.90 -11.25 10.15
CA GLY A 56 19.16 -10.24 11.19
C GLY A 56 17.97 -9.31 11.39
N LYS A 57 18.23 -8.01 11.56
CA LYS A 57 17.20 -6.98 11.74
C LYS A 57 16.58 -6.47 10.42
N GLN A 58 16.73 -7.21 9.33
CA GLN A 58 16.19 -6.81 8.02
C GLN A 58 14.67 -6.94 8.01
N GLU A 59 13.96 -5.84 7.78
CA GLU A 59 12.48 -5.82 7.79
C GLU A 59 11.84 -6.34 6.49
N ASN A 60 12.55 -6.22 5.37
CA ASN A 60 11.98 -6.50 4.05
C ASN A 60 12.64 -7.75 3.46
N VAL A 61 11.83 -8.72 3.04
CA VAL A 61 12.30 -9.94 2.38
C VAL A 61 12.69 -9.67 0.93
N SER A 62 11.87 -8.90 0.22
CA SER A 62 12.11 -8.55 -1.19
C SER A 62 11.50 -7.19 -1.56
N PHE A 63 11.96 -6.64 -2.68
CA PHE A 63 11.37 -5.48 -3.34
C PHE A 63 10.79 -5.90 -4.68
N HIS A 64 9.73 -5.22 -5.10
CA HIS A 64 9.10 -5.42 -6.40
C HIS A 64 9.08 -4.09 -7.17
N GLU A 65 9.71 -4.10 -8.33
CA GLU A 65 9.84 -2.98 -9.25
C GLU A 65 9.28 -3.34 -10.63
N ILE A 66 8.95 -2.32 -11.41
CA ILE A 66 8.60 -2.44 -12.81
C ILE A 66 9.54 -1.57 -13.63
N LEU A 67 9.96 -2.07 -14.79
CA LEU A 67 10.60 -1.33 -15.86
C LEU A 67 9.70 -1.36 -17.09
N SER A 68 9.11 -0.24 -17.49
CA SER A 68 8.25 -0.12 -18.68
C SER A 68 9.01 0.49 -19.85
N PHE A 69 8.71 0.00 -21.05
CA PHE A 69 9.19 0.55 -22.33
C PHE A 69 8.12 1.42 -22.96
N HIS A 70 8.52 2.42 -23.74
CA HIS A 70 7.55 3.29 -24.40
C HIS A 70 6.82 2.50 -25.50
N THR A 71 5.55 2.82 -25.78
CA THR A 71 4.75 2.09 -26.78
C THR A 71 5.30 2.19 -28.20
N SER A 72 6.16 3.17 -28.48
CA SER A 72 6.88 3.29 -29.77
C SER A 72 8.14 2.43 -29.86
N ASP A 73 8.61 1.85 -28.74
CA ASP A 73 9.82 1.03 -28.72
C ASP A 73 9.50 -0.36 -29.28
N ASN A 74 10.20 -0.77 -30.35
CA ASN A 74 10.10 -2.13 -30.87
C ASN A 74 11.05 -3.07 -30.11
N ILE A 75 10.59 -3.58 -28.98
CA ILE A 75 11.36 -4.43 -28.05
C ILE A 75 10.74 -5.83 -27.98
N THR A 76 11.55 -6.87 -28.12
CA THR A 76 11.14 -8.26 -27.80
C THR A 76 11.34 -8.56 -26.31
N PRO A 77 10.63 -9.55 -25.72
CA PRO A 77 10.83 -9.94 -24.33
C PRO A 77 12.28 -10.28 -23.97
N GLU A 78 13.02 -10.94 -24.87
CA GLU A 78 14.41 -11.33 -24.66
C GLU A 78 15.32 -10.10 -24.58
N LYS A 79 15.13 -9.14 -25.50
CA LYS A 79 15.88 -7.89 -25.49
C LYS A 79 15.54 -7.05 -24.26
N ALA A 80 14.28 -7.05 -23.85
CA ALA A 80 13.85 -6.39 -22.63
C ALA A 80 14.61 -6.95 -21.40
N ILE A 81 14.75 -8.27 -21.29
CA ILE A 81 15.53 -8.90 -20.21
C ILE A 81 17.01 -8.56 -20.29
N GLU A 82 17.61 -8.52 -21.49
CA GLU A 82 19.01 -8.14 -21.67
C GLU A 82 19.26 -6.72 -21.12
N ILE A 83 18.42 -5.77 -21.52
CA ILE A 83 18.50 -4.37 -21.08
C ILE A 83 18.27 -4.26 -19.56
N ALA A 84 17.29 -4.99 -19.02
CA ALA A 84 17.04 -5.02 -17.59
C ALA A 84 18.23 -5.61 -16.80
N LYS A 85 18.86 -6.67 -17.31
CA LYS A 85 20.04 -7.26 -16.68
C LYS A 85 21.20 -6.27 -16.66
N GLU A 86 21.43 -5.52 -17.73
CA GLU A 86 22.45 -4.47 -17.76
C GLU A 86 22.11 -3.34 -16.78
N LEU A 87 20.88 -2.82 -16.81
CA LEU A 87 20.41 -1.77 -15.90
C LEU A 87 20.63 -2.17 -14.44
N TYR A 88 20.10 -3.32 -14.03
CA TYR A 88 20.12 -3.75 -12.65
C TYR A 88 21.45 -4.35 -12.23
N GLY A 89 22.25 -4.86 -13.18
CA GLY A 89 23.64 -5.27 -12.95
C GLY A 89 24.50 -4.10 -12.51
N ASP A 90 24.40 -2.97 -13.21
CA ASP A 90 25.24 -1.79 -12.98
C ASP A 90 24.74 -0.91 -11.82
N THR A 91 23.48 -1.05 -11.41
CA THR A 91 22.87 -0.18 -10.39
C THR A 91 22.61 -0.89 -9.07
N ILE A 92 21.73 -1.90 -9.05
CA ILE A 92 21.32 -2.62 -7.84
C ILE A 92 22.29 -3.78 -7.53
N GLY A 93 22.94 -4.32 -8.57
CA GLY A 93 23.74 -5.53 -8.55
C GLY A 93 22.87 -6.78 -8.59
N LEU A 94 23.20 -7.71 -9.49
CA LEU A 94 22.49 -8.99 -9.67
C LEU A 94 23.06 -10.15 -8.83
N ASN A 95 24.10 -9.91 -8.02
CA ASN A 95 24.67 -10.88 -7.09
C ASN A 95 23.77 -11.16 -5.86
N ARG A 96 22.48 -11.36 -6.09
CA ARG A 96 21.42 -11.50 -5.08
C ARG A 96 20.30 -12.38 -5.62
N GLU A 97 19.42 -12.89 -4.77
CA GLU A 97 18.21 -13.56 -5.26
C GLU A 97 17.36 -12.55 -6.04
N HIS A 98 16.98 -12.91 -7.27
CA HIS A 98 16.18 -12.06 -8.13
C HIS A 98 15.38 -12.82 -9.19
N SER A 99 14.32 -12.20 -9.69
CA SER A 99 13.49 -12.70 -10.79
C SER A 99 13.00 -11.54 -11.65
N PHE A 100 13.03 -11.77 -12.96
CA PHE A 100 12.45 -10.95 -14.01
C PHE A 100 11.26 -11.68 -14.62
N ALA A 101 10.15 -10.98 -14.84
CA ALA A 101 8.99 -11.49 -15.55
C ALA A 101 8.49 -10.43 -16.53
N VAL A 102 8.55 -10.71 -17.83
CA VAL A 102 8.14 -9.78 -18.89
C VAL A 102 6.65 -9.96 -19.17
N HIS A 103 5.90 -8.86 -19.09
CA HIS A 103 4.48 -8.80 -19.37
C HIS A 103 4.24 -8.05 -20.68
N THR A 104 3.36 -8.60 -21.50
CA THR A 104 2.88 -8.03 -22.78
C THR A 104 1.36 -7.98 -22.81
N ASP A 105 0.70 -8.09 -21.65
CA ASP A 105 -0.76 -8.10 -21.48
C ASP A 105 -1.36 -6.69 -21.35
N THR A 106 -0.56 -5.65 -21.58
CA THR A 106 -0.94 -4.22 -21.60
C THR A 106 -0.33 -3.51 -22.80
N ASP A 107 -0.78 -2.28 -23.08
CA ASP A 107 -0.28 -1.47 -24.20
C ASP A 107 1.25 -1.26 -24.17
N GLU A 108 1.82 -1.18 -22.97
CA GLU A 108 3.27 -1.08 -22.75
C GLU A 108 3.87 -2.43 -22.35
N LEU A 109 4.91 -2.87 -23.06
CA LEU A 109 5.77 -3.96 -22.60
C LEU A 109 6.47 -3.52 -21.31
N HIS A 110 6.39 -4.36 -20.28
CA HIS A 110 7.00 -4.04 -18.99
C HIS A 110 7.56 -5.27 -18.29
N ILE A 111 8.56 -5.05 -17.44
CA ILE A 111 9.27 -6.12 -16.74
C ILE A 111 9.05 -5.95 -15.25
N HIS A 112 8.53 -6.99 -14.62
CA HIS A 112 8.53 -7.13 -13.18
C HIS A 112 9.91 -7.59 -12.70
N PHE A 113 10.55 -6.80 -11.84
CA PHE A 113 11.81 -7.14 -11.18
C PHE A 113 11.59 -7.33 -9.68
N ILE A 114 11.72 -8.57 -9.21
CA ILE A 114 11.63 -8.93 -7.80
C ILE A 114 13.03 -9.28 -7.31
N TRP A 115 13.51 -8.63 -6.25
CA TRP A 115 14.90 -8.79 -5.81
C TRP A 115 15.07 -8.72 -4.29
N ALA A 116 16.05 -9.46 -3.76
CA ALA A 116 16.35 -9.54 -2.33
C ALA A 116 17.25 -8.36 -1.91
N PRO A 117 16.99 -7.64 -0.80
CA PRO A 117 17.83 -6.53 -0.37
C PRO A 117 19.26 -6.95 -0.06
N ARG A 118 19.46 -8.18 0.42
CA ARG A 118 20.77 -8.74 0.76
C ARG A 118 21.36 -9.52 -0.40
N ASP A 119 22.62 -9.27 -0.70
CA ASP A 119 23.39 -9.96 -1.72
C ASP A 119 24.00 -11.28 -1.18
N PHE A 120 24.61 -12.08 -2.06
CA PHE A 120 25.25 -13.35 -1.69
C PHE A 120 26.53 -13.19 -0.86
N ASN A 121 27.08 -11.98 -0.81
CA ASN A 121 28.21 -11.61 0.05
C ASN A 121 27.73 -11.10 1.43
N ASN A 122 26.43 -11.23 1.73
CA ASN A 122 25.75 -10.74 2.92
C ASN A 122 25.69 -9.20 3.09
N LYS A 123 25.97 -8.41 2.05
CA LYS A 123 25.78 -6.95 2.06
C LYS A 123 24.33 -6.60 1.75
N VAL A 124 23.74 -5.72 2.56
CA VAL A 124 22.38 -5.18 2.30
C VAL A 124 22.50 -3.97 1.38
N TYR A 125 21.66 -3.93 0.36
CA TYR A 125 21.55 -2.78 -0.54
C TYR A 125 21.07 -1.56 0.24
N TYR A 126 21.88 -0.50 0.19
CA TYR A 126 21.56 0.80 0.74
C TYR A 126 22.15 1.87 -0.18
N GLN A 127 21.28 2.55 -0.92
CA GLN A 127 21.64 3.66 -1.80
C GLN A 127 20.64 4.80 -1.57
N PRO A 128 21.03 5.84 -0.82
CA PRO A 128 20.24 7.06 -0.73
C PRO A 128 20.07 7.67 -2.12
N ASN A 129 18.85 8.12 -2.44
CA ASN A 129 18.52 8.69 -3.74
C ASN A 129 18.88 7.77 -4.92
N ASP A 130 18.61 6.46 -4.80
CA ASP A 130 18.82 5.44 -5.83
C ASP A 130 18.31 5.86 -7.22
N TYR A 131 17.20 6.60 -7.26
CA TYR A 131 16.63 7.15 -8.49
C TYR A 131 17.66 7.93 -9.32
N ARG A 132 18.62 8.65 -8.72
CA ARG A 132 19.62 9.42 -9.47
C ARG A 132 20.57 8.53 -10.27
N VAL A 133 20.98 7.42 -9.68
CA VAL A 133 21.90 6.47 -10.32
C VAL A 133 21.15 5.68 -11.39
N ILE A 134 19.94 5.21 -11.05
CA ILE A 134 19.10 4.42 -11.95
C ILE A 134 18.63 5.24 -13.15
N GLU A 135 18.14 6.46 -12.96
CA GLU A 135 17.67 7.32 -14.06
C GLU A 135 18.78 7.70 -15.03
N LYS A 136 20.00 7.95 -14.53
CA LYS A 136 21.17 8.17 -15.40
C LYS A 136 21.49 6.95 -16.26
N LYS A 137 21.54 5.76 -15.65
CA LYS A 137 21.77 4.51 -16.39
C LYS A 137 20.64 4.21 -17.38
N LEU A 138 19.39 4.55 -17.04
CA LEU A 138 18.28 4.46 -17.99
C LEU A 138 18.51 5.34 -19.21
N THR A 139 18.89 6.60 -19.04
CA THR A 139 19.21 7.50 -20.15
C THR A 139 20.35 6.97 -21.02
N GLU A 140 21.41 6.44 -20.42
CA GLU A 140 22.51 5.80 -21.17
C GLU A 140 22.02 4.61 -22.01
N LEU A 141 21.17 3.75 -21.44
CA LEU A 141 20.62 2.58 -22.13
C LEU A 141 19.61 2.96 -23.21
N GLU A 142 18.80 4.01 -22.99
CA GLU A 142 17.89 4.54 -24.01
C GLU A 142 18.66 4.97 -25.26
N ILE A 143 19.77 5.68 -25.07
CA ILE A 143 20.66 6.08 -26.19
C ILE A 143 21.32 4.84 -26.82
N LYS A 144 21.91 3.96 -26.00
CA LYS A 144 22.63 2.76 -26.47
C LYS A 144 21.77 1.84 -27.34
N HIS A 145 20.49 1.68 -26.98
CA HIS A 145 19.57 0.77 -27.65
C HIS A 145 18.60 1.47 -28.62
N ASN A 146 18.81 2.76 -28.90
CA ASN A 146 17.95 3.57 -29.77
C ASN A 146 16.47 3.50 -29.37
N LEU A 147 16.20 3.68 -28.07
CA LEU A 147 14.87 3.69 -27.47
C LEU A 147 14.38 5.12 -27.24
N TYR A 148 13.09 5.25 -26.97
CA TYR A 148 12.49 6.51 -26.58
C TYR A 148 13.21 7.12 -25.36
N GLN A 149 13.74 8.33 -25.55
CA GLN A 149 14.47 9.07 -24.54
C GLN A 149 13.51 9.86 -23.66
N VAL A 150 13.52 9.59 -22.36
CA VAL A 150 12.67 10.32 -21.42
C VAL A 150 13.37 11.59 -20.97
N GLU A 151 12.85 12.75 -21.41
CA GLU A 151 13.45 14.06 -21.14
C GLU A 151 13.17 14.56 -19.70
N ASN A 152 11.98 14.26 -19.17
CA ASN A 152 11.51 14.76 -17.88
C ASN A 152 11.95 13.88 -16.69
N ARG A 153 13.27 13.67 -16.53
CA ARG A 153 13.85 12.92 -15.40
C ARG A 153 14.34 13.84 -14.29
N LYS A 154 14.07 13.50 -13.03
CA LYS A 154 14.55 14.28 -11.88
C LYS A 154 16.07 14.25 -11.76
N ALA A 155 16.72 13.20 -12.24
CA ALA A 155 18.18 13.10 -12.30
C ALA A 155 18.81 14.04 -13.34
N LEU A 156 18.07 14.43 -14.38
CA LEU A 156 18.50 15.36 -15.43
C LEU A 156 18.08 16.80 -15.10
N MET A 157 16.91 16.96 -14.49
CA MET A 157 16.31 18.24 -14.11
C MET A 157 16.05 18.25 -12.59
N PRO A 158 17.02 18.69 -11.76
CA PRO A 158 16.87 18.67 -10.31
C PRO A 158 15.67 19.47 -9.78
N ASP A 159 15.30 20.52 -10.50
CA ASP A 159 14.20 21.44 -10.16
C ASP A 159 12.82 20.94 -10.65
N LEU A 160 12.78 19.79 -11.34
CA LEU A 160 11.53 19.20 -11.84
C LEU A 160 10.59 18.89 -10.67
N GLU A 161 9.46 19.59 -10.63
CA GLU A 161 8.41 19.32 -9.65
C GLU A 161 7.76 17.97 -9.95
N THR A 162 7.89 17.05 -9.00
CA THR A 162 7.32 15.71 -9.08
C THR A 162 6.09 15.65 -8.19
N GLN A 163 4.90 15.61 -8.79
CA GLN A 163 3.69 15.43 -8.02
C GLN A 163 3.65 14.00 -7.45
N PRO A 164 3.31 13.82 -6.17
CA PRO A 164 3.09 12.50 -5.62
C PRO A 164 1.96 11.84 -6.41
N ARG A 165 2.19 10.63 -6.90
CA ARG A 165 1.20 9.88 -7.68
C ARG A 165 -0.10 9.76 -6.91
N LYS A 166 -1.21 9.90 -7.63
CA LYS A 166 -2.53 9.52 -7.11
C LYS A 166 -2.47 8.05 -6.73
N SER A 167 -3.03 7.70 -5.56
CA SER A 167 -3.10 6.30 -5.18
C SER A 167 -3.99 5.53 -6.17
N LYS A 168 -3.77 4.22 -6.35
CA LYS A 168 -4.67 3.38 -7.18
C LYS A 168 -6.14 3.52 -6.79
N LYS A 169 -6.41 3.75 -5.49
CA LYS A 169 -7.76 4.00 -4.96
C LYS A 169 -8.30 5.36 -5.41
N GLU A 170 -7.47 6.40 -5.41
CA GLU A 170 -7.85 7.73 -5.92
C GLU A 170 -8.15 7.67 -7.43
N GLN A 171 -7.27 7.03 -8.22
CA GLN A 171 -7.48 6.83 -9.66
C GLN A 171 -8.77 6.05 -9.96
N ALA A 172 -9.02 4.98 -9.22
CA ALA A 172 -10.24 4.19 -9.38
C ALA A 172 -11.52 4.96 -9.03
N LEU A 173 -11.47 5.92 -8.10
CA LEU A 173 -12.60 6.79 -7.79
C LEU A 173 -12.82 7.85 -8.89
N GLU A 174 -11.74 8.42 -9.41
CA GLU A 174 -11.79 9.39 -10.51
C GLU A 174 -12.35 8.79 -11.80
N GLN A 175 -11.92 7.58 -12.17
CA GLN A 175 -12.47 6.84 -13.32
C GLN A 175 -13.98 6.60 -13.20
N ARG A 176 -14.53 6.64 -11.98
CA ARG A 176 -15.96 6.46 -11.70
C ARG A 176 -16.70 7.79 -11.58
N GLY A 177 -16.03 8.93 -11.79
CA GLY A 177 -16.61 10.26 -11.58
C GLY A 177 -16.89 10.58 -10.12
N VAL A 178 -16.33 9.81 -9.17
CA VAL A 178 -16.54 10.04 -7.73
C VAL A 178 -15.48 11.02 -7.23
N LYS A 179 -15.95 12.21 -6.85
CA LYS A 179 -15.08 13.24 -6.26
C LYS A 179 -14.57 12.78 -4.90
N THR A 180 -13.25 12.71 -4.75
CA THR A 180 -12.63 12.33 -3.47
C THR A 180 -12.59 13.51 -2.50
N ILE A 181 -12.57 13.24 -1.20
CA ILE A 181 -12.43 14.28 -0.17
C ILE A 181 -11.12 15.07 -0.38
N LYS A 182 -10.04 14.38 -0.75
CA LYS A 182 -8.76 15.03 -1.07
C LYS A 182 -8.89 15.97 -2.26
N GLN A 183 -9.68 15.60 -3.27
CA GLN A 183 -9.96 16.46 -4.43
C GLN A 183 -10.77 17.69 -4.01
N GLN A 184 -11.78 17.53 -3.13
CA GLN A 184 -12.49 18.67 -2.55
C GLN A 184 -11.54 19.61 -1.78
N PHE A 185 -10.63 19.06 -0.96
CA PHE A 185 -9.61 19.85 -0.27
C PHE A 185 -8.74 20.63 -1.26
N LYS A 186 -8.30 20.00 -2.35
CA LYS A 186 -7.48 20.67 -3.37
C LYS A 186 -8.22 21.84 -4.04
N GLU A 187 -9.50 21.68 -4.33
CA GLU A 187 -10.30 22.74 -4.94
C GLU A 187 -10.55 23.89 -3.96
N ASP A 188 -10.91 23.60 -2.71
CA ASP A 188 -11.07 24.62 -1.67
C ASP A 188 -9.74 25.36 -1.41
N ILE A 189 -8.61 24.64 -1.43
CA ILE A 189 -7.27 25.20 -1.29
C ILE A 189 -6.90 26.07 -2.49
N ALA A 190 -7.25 25.67 -3.72
CA ALA A 190 -7.01 26.49 -4.90
C ALA A 190 -7.75 27.84 -4.79
N VAL A 191 -9.01 27.82 -4.36
CA VAL A 191 -9.77 29.04 -4.08
C VAL A 191 -9.11 29.88 -2.98
N ALA A 192 -8.56 29.25 -1.95
CA ALA A 192 -7.84 29.95 -0.89
C ALA A 192 -6.52 30.56 -1.37
N LEU A 193 -5.80 29.88 -2.26
CA LEU A 193 -4.56 30.38 -2.87
C LEU A 193 -4.85 31.57 -3.79
N GLU A 194 -5.89 31.51 -4.62
CA GLU A 194 -6.30 32.63 -5.49
C GLU A 194 -6.62 33.90 -4.70
N LYS A 195 -7.15 33.76 -3.48
CA LYS A 195 -7.50 34.87 -2.59
C LYS A 195 -6.33 35.33 -1.71
N GLY A 196 -5.26 34.56 -1.62
CA GLY A 196 -4.11 34.82 -0.76
C GLY A 196 -2.91 35.29 -1.56
N ILE A 197 -2.40 36.50 -1.30
CA ILE A 197 -1.13 36.97 -1.87
C ILE A 197 0.06 36.52 -1.02
N THR A 198 -0.18 36.29 0.28
CA THR A 198 0.79 35.89 1.31
C THR A 198 0.38 34.55 1.93
N THR A 199 1.32 33.83 2.54
CA THR A 199 1.01 32.60 3.30
C THR A 199 0.04 32.88 4.46
N THR A 200 0.20 34.04 5.10
CA THR A 200 -0.66 34.55 6.17
C THR A 200 -2.10 34.70 5.68
N GLY A 201 -2.31 35.34 4.52
CA GLY A 201 -3.62 35.51 3.91
C GLY A 201 -4.24 34.16 3.49
N PHE A 202 -3.43 33.28 2.91
CA PHE A 202 -3.84 31.92 2.57
C PHE A 202 -4.32 31.13 3.79
N PHE A 203 -3.53 31.11 4.87
CA PHE A 203 -3.90 30.43 6.11
C PHE A 203 -5.13 31.04 6.77
N ALA A 204 -5.26 32.37 6.75
CA ALA A 204 -6.45 33.04 7.27
C ALA A 204 -7.70 32.65 6.48
N HIS A 205 -7.60 32.56 5.14
CA HIS A 205 -8.72 32.14 4.30
C HIS A 205 -9.14 30.69 4.56
N LEU A 206 -8.17 29.78 4.68
CA LEU A 206 -8.43 28.39 5.03
C LEU A 206 -9.12 28.30 6.40
N HIS A 207 -8.58 28.99 7.40
CA HIS A 207 -9.14 29.01 8.74
C HIS A 207 -10.58 29.52 8.75
N ASN A 208 -10.85 30.63 8.06
CA ASN A 208 -12.20 31.19 7.95
C ASN A 208 -13.16 30.29 7.15
N SER A 209 -12.63 29.43 6.28
CA SER A 209 -13.38 28.42 5.53
C SER A 209 -13.58 27.10 6.32
N GLY A 210 -13.24 27.10 7.61
CA GLY A 210 -13.43 25.97 8.53
C GLY A 210 -12.32 24.93 8.48
N TYR A 211 -11.20 25.20 7.81
CA TYR A 211 -10.03 24.32 7.84
C TYR A 211 -9.14 24.60 9.05
N GLN A 212 -8.63 23.55 9.68
CA GLN A 212 -7.62 23.63 10.72
C GLN A 212 -6.24 23.37 10.12
N ILE A 213 -5.28 24.20 10.51
CA ILE A 213 -3.86 24.02 10.20
C ILE A 213 -3.21 23.38 11.42
N ILE A 214 -2.65 22.18 11.24
CA ILE A 214 -2.05 21.38 12.31
C ILE A 214 -0.53 21.33 12.08
N PRO A 215 0.26 22.09 12.85
CA PRO A 215 1.72 22.05 12.73
C PRO A 215 2.29 20.69 13.15
N ASN A 216 3.25 20.19 12.36
CA ASN A 216 3.98 18.95 12.61
C ASN A 216 5.51 19.18 12.67
N GLY A 217 5.94 20.44 12.72
CA GLY A 217 7.33 20.86 12.69
C GLY A 217 7.46 22.30 12.18
N LYS A 218 8.69 22.79 12.00
CA LYS A 218 8.96 24.18 11.57
C LYS A 218 8.48 24.50 10.15
N THR A 219 8.49 23.52 9.26
CA THR A 219 8.12 23.67 7.84
C THR A 219 7.09 22.64 7.37
N ALA A 220 6.56 21.85 8.31
CA ALA A 220 5.67 20.74 8.03
C ALA A 220 4.35 20.92 8.77
N TYR A 221 3.24 20.75 8.07
CA TYR A 221 1.91 20.89 8.63
C TYR A 221 0.90 20.00 7.88
N SER A 222 -0.26 19.80 8.51
CA SER A 222 -1.42 19.11 7.94
C SER A 222 -2.61 20.07 7.89
N ILE A 223 -3.53 19.80 6.98
CA ILE A 223 -4.78 20.53 6.84
C ILE A 223 -5.92 19.56 7.19
N SER A 224 -6.80 19.96 8.09
CA SER A 224 -7.92 19.15 8.57
C SER A 224 -9.26 19.86 8.43
N LYS A 225 -10.30 19.14 8.06
CA LYS A 225 -11.69 19.62 8.04
C LYS A 225 -12.64 18.43 8.07
N ASP A 226 -13.74 18.54 8.81
CA ASP A 226 -14.81 17.55 8.88
C ASP A 226 -14.30 16.11 9.14
N GLY A 227 -13.42 15.97 10.14
CA GLY A 227 -12.82 14.69 10.53
C GLY A 227 -11.88 14.06 9.50
N SER A 228 -11.44 14.82 8.49
CA SER A 228 -10.50 14.36 7.46
C SER A 228 -9.24 15.21 7.47
N THR A 229 -8.07 14.57 7.51
CA THR A 229 -6.77 15.27 7.60
C THR A 229 -5.81 14.78 6.52
N PHE A 230 -5.15 15.71 5.85
CA PHE A 230 -4.10 15.41 4.87
C PHE A 230 -2.84 16.22 5.15
N LYS A 231 -1.68 15.66 4.83
CA LYS A 231 -0.42 16.41 4.88
C LYS A 231 -0.44 17.49 3.79
N ALA A 232 0.11 18.67 4.08
CA ALA A 232 0.14 19.78 3.13
C ALA A 232 0.81 19.42 1.79
N SER A 233 1.84 18.57 1.82
CA SER A 233 2.51 18.07 0.60
C SER A 233 1.62 17.18 -0.28
N GLN A 234 0.60 16.52 0.29
CA GLN A 234 -0.37 15.73 -0.49
C GLN A 234 -1.40 16.62 -1.20
N LEU A 235 -1.52 17.87 -0.77
CA LEU A 235 -2.46 18.88 -1.27
C LEU A 235 -1.74 19.94 -2.13
N ASN A 236 -0.47 19.74 -2.47
CA ASN A 236 0.36 20.65 -3.26
C ASN A 236 0.56 22.05 -2.62
N VAL A 237 0.56 22.12 -1.29
CA VAL A 237 0.79 23.35 -0.52
C VAL A 237 1.86 23.15 0.56
N SER A 238 2.91 22.37 0.25
CA SER A 238 4.07 22.26 1.14
C SER A 238 4.72 23.64 1.36
N TYR A 239 5.53 23.79 2.41
CA TYR A 239 6.32 25.00 2.62
C TYR A 239 7.07 25.44 1.36
N ALA A 240 7.80 24.51 0.73
CA ALA A 240 8.55 24.79 -0.50
C ALA A 240 7.65 25.22 -1.68
N SER A 241 6.41 24.70 -1.75
CA SER A 241 5.44 25.11 -2.77
C SER A 241 4.90 26.52 -2.49
N LEU A 242 4.57 26.82 -1.24
CA LEU A 242 4.03 28.12 -0.85
C LEU A 242 5.07 29.23 -1.00
N VAL A 243 6.34 28.98 -0.65
CA VAL A 243 7.44 29.95 -0.83
C VAL A 243 7.64 30.32 -2.31
N LYS A 244 7.34 29.40 -3.24
CA LYS A 244 7.41 29.69 -4.68
C LYS A 244 6.18 30.46 -5.20
N GLN A 245 5.01 30.25 -4.61
CA GLN A 245 3.74 30.75 -5.11
C GLN A 245 3.29 32.06 -4.44
N LEU A 246 3.70 32.28 -3.19
CA LEU A 246 3.22 33.37 -2.35
C LEU A 246 4.40 34.19 -1.82
N ASN A 247 4.22 35.50 -1.74
CA ASN A 247 5.24 36.40 -1.21
C ASN A 247 5.00 36.65 0.28
N GLU A 248 5.62 35.85 1.14
CA GLU A 248 5.47 35.98 2.60
C GLU A 248 6.66 36.73 3.22
N GLN A 249 6.37 37.60 4.19
CA GLN A 249 7.37 38.37 4.94
C GLN A 249 7.56 37.82 6.37
N HIS A 250 6.57 37.12 6.92
CA HIS A 250 6.66 36.50 8.24
C HIS A 250 7.42 35.17 8.18
N ASP A 251 8.11 34.84 9.27
CA ASP A 251 8.70 33.51 9.40
C ASP A 251 7.60 32.44 9.42
N PHE A 252 7.80 31.37 8.64
CA PHE A 252 6.80 30.33 8.46
C PHE A 252 6.55 29.52 9.74
N ALA A 253 7.57 29.34 10.59
CA ALA A 253 7.41 28.62 11.84
C ALA A 253 6.57 29.45 12.83
N ASP A 254 6.74 30.78 12.85
CA ASP A 254 5.91 31.68 13.65
C ASP A 254 4.44 31.65 13.20
N LEU A 255 4.20 31.63 11.89
CA LEU A 255 2.85 31.45 11.34
C LEU A 255 2.23 30.12 11.78
N LEU A 256 2.98 29.02 11.73
CA LEU A 256 2.49 27.73 12.19
C LEU A 256 2.20 27.73 13.70
N GLU A 257 3.09 28.31 14.51
CA GLU A 257 2.89 28.39 15.97
C GLU A 257 1.65 29.23 16.32
N HIS A 258 1.36 30.30 15.56
CA HIS A 258 0.10 31.04 15.68
C HIS A 258 -1.14 30.13 15.52
N TYR A 259 -1.14 29.24 14.53
CA TYR A 259 -2.26 28.32 14.29
C TYR A 259 -2.32 27.12 15.22
N LYS A 260 -1.19 26.71 15.82
CA LYS A 260 -1.17 25.71 16.88
C LYS A 260 -1.99 26.13 18.10
N ASN A 261 -1.94 27.42 18.41
CA ASN A 261 -2.54 28.02 19.60
C ASN A 261 -3.96 28.54 19.34
N LYS A 262 -4.44 28.52 18.09
CA LYS A 262 -5.86 28.78 17.82
C LYS A 262 -6.69 27.65 18.39
N GLU A 263 -7.78 28.02 19.08
CA GLU A 263 -8.72 27.05 19.61
C GLU A 263 -9.14 26.08 18.52
N LYS A 264 -8.93 24.79 18.75
CA LYS A 264 -9.57 23.77 17.93
C LYS A 264 -11.07 23.96 18.12
N PRO A 265 -11.86 24.13 17.04
CA PRO A 265 -13.30 23.98 17.12
C PRO A 265 -13.60 22.75 17.99
N LYS A 266 -14.38 22.93 19.06
CA LYS A 266 -14.90 21.78 19.82
C LYS A 266 -15.69 20.95 18.84
N GLU A 267 -15.11 19.85 18.37
CA GLU A 267 -15.85 18.90 17.55
C GLU A 267 -17.00 18.39 18.42
N ALA A 268 -18.22 18.78 18.07
CA ALA A 268 -19.39 18.29 18.77
C ALA A 268 -19.37 16.75 18.73
N GLU A 269 -19.65 16.12 19.87
CA GLU A 269 -19.60 14.66 19.98
C GLU A 269 -20.48 14.04 18.90
N ALA A 270 -19.86 13.24 18.03
CA ALA A 270 -20.55 12.51 16.98
C ALA A 270 -20.84 11.09 17.48
N PHE A 271 -22.11 10.71 17.55
CA PHE A 271 -22.50 9.41 18.09
C PHE A 271 -23.73 8.80 17.42
N ILE A 272 -23.87 7.48 17.56
CA ILE A 272 -25.11 6.75 17.27
C ILE A 272 -25.55 6.05 18.54
N ALA A 273 -26.80 6.26 18.94
CA ALA A 273 -27.37 5.68 20.15
C ALA A 273 -28.68 4.95 19.86
N THR A 274 -29.09 4.12 20.81
CA THR A 274 -30.44 3.54 20.85
C THR A 274 -31.00 3.58 22.26
N ALA A 275 -32.31 3.81 22.37
CA ALA A 275 -33.04 3.64 23.63
C ALA A 275 -33.42 2.18 23.91
N ARG A 276 -33.17 1.26 22.94
CA ARG A 276 -33.42 -0.17 23.13
C ARG A 276 -32.45 -0.74 24.15
N LYS A 277 -32.93 -1.68 24.96
CA LYS A 277 -32.06 -2.48 25.83
C LYS A 277 -31.16 -3.37 24.96
N VAL A 278 -29.86 -3.25 25.15
CA VAL A 278 -28.84 -4.01 24.42
C VAL A 278 -28.10 -4.91 25.39
N ASP A 279 -27.97 -6.19 25.07
CA ASP A 279 -27.12 -7.08 25.87
C ASP A 279 -25.65 -6.65 25.67
N PHE A 280 -24.88 -6.41 26.73
CA PHE A 280 -23.54 -5.86 26.57
C PHE A 280 -22.51 -6.95 26.25
N LEU A 281 -21.96 -6.95 25.02
CA LEU A 281 -20.85 -7.80 24.58
C LEU A 281 -21.12 -9.32 24.61
N THR A 282 -22.36 -9.74 24.41
CA THR A 282 -22.72 -11.17 24.54
C THR A 282 -22.43 -11.99 23.29
N LYS A 283 -22.44 -11.38 22.10
CA LYS A 283 -22.14 -12.08 20.84
C LYS A 283 -20.77 -11.68 20.31
N SER A 284 -20.12 -12.61 19.62
CA SER A 284 -18.93 -12.38 18.81
C SER A 284 -19.18 -12.85 17.38
N LYS A 285 -19.35 -11.91 16.44
CA LYS A 285 -19.44 -12.23 15.00
C LYS A 285 -18.05 -12.22 14.37
N TYR A 286 -17.63 -13.37 13.87
CA TYR A 286 -16.38 -13.54 13.13
C TYR A 286 -16.46 -12.84 11.75
N GLN A 287 -15.30 -12.41 11.23
CA GLN A 287 -15.13 -11.80 9.90
C GLN A 287 -15.78 -10.43 9.65
N THR A 288 -16.23 -9.73 10.69
CA THR A 288 -16.74 -8.35 10.60
C THR A 288 -15.61 -7.33 10.40
N THR A 289 -15.97 -6.12 9.93
CA THR A 289 -15.03 -4.98 9.83
C THR A 289 -14.44 -4.66 11.20
N LEU A 290 -15.29 -4.70 12.22
CA LEU A 290 -14.92 -4.57 13.63
C LEU A 290 -13.76 -5.51 14.01
N VAL A 291 -13.94 -6.82 13.86
CA VAL A 291 -12.93 -7.82 14.27
C VAL A 291 -11.68 -7.79 13.39
N LYS A 292 -11.82 -7.47 12.10
CA LYS A 292 -10.69 -7.44 11.15
C LYS A 292 -9.73 -6.27 11.41
N HIS A 293 -10.24 -5.11 11.82
CA HIS A 293 -9.46 -3.87 11.84
C HIS A 293 -9.26 -3.24 13.21
N PHE A 294 -10.03 -3.65 14.22
CA PHE A 294 -10.01 -3.00 15.53
C PHE A 294 -9.72 -3.97 16.68
N SER A 295 -9.05 -3.47 17.71
CA SER A 295 -8.79 -4.15 18.97
C SER A 295 -9.56 -3.45 20.10
N PRO A 296 -10.34 -4.18 20.90
CA PRO A 296 -11.05 -3.63 22.05
C PRO A 296 -10.14 -3.52 23.27
N ILE A 297 -10.32 -2.47 24.08
CA ILE A 297 -9.88 -2.36 25.47
C ILE A 297 -11.15 -2.27 26.32
N LEU A 298 -11.35 -3.25 27.19
CA LEU A 298 -12.53 -3.31 28.06
C LEU A 298 -12.35 -2.40 29.27
N GLY A 299 -13.37 -1.60 29.56
CA GLY A 299 -13.58 -0.92 30.83
C GLY A 299 -14.95 -1.29 31.41
N ASP A 300 -15.24 -0.73 32.58
CA ASP A 300 -16.45 -1.08 33.35
C ASP A 300 -17.74 -0.62 32.65
N ASP A 301 -17.77 0.62 32.16
CA ASP A 301 -18.95 1.25 31.56
C ASP A 301 -18.90 1.38 30.03
N LYS A 302 -17.72 1.17 29.45
CA LYS A 302 -17.48 1.28 28.01
C LYS A 302 -16.38 0.36 27.51
N VAL A 303 -16.37 0.13 26.20
CA VAL A 303 -15.27 -0.50 25.47
C VAL A 303 -14.67 0.51 24.51
N GLU A 304 -13.35 0.67 24.56
CA GLU A 304 -12.62 1.52 23.63
C GLU A 304 -12.09 0.69 22.46
N TYR A 305 -12.28 1.16 21.22
CA TYR A 305 -11.81 0.45 20.02
C TYR A 305 -10.67 1.21 19.34
N PHE A 306 -9.53 0.53 19.17
CA PHE A 306 -8.31 1.07 18.54
C PHE A 306 -8.01 0.36 17.22
N TYR A 307 -7.38 1.06 16.28
CA TYR A 307 -6.93 0.46 15.03
C TYR A 307 -5.83 -0.58 15.26
N LYS A 308 -5.97 -1.80 14.73
CA LYS A 308 -4.94 -2.85 14.84
C LYS A 308 -3.60 -2.46 14.23
N LYS A 309 -3.62 -1.70 13.13
CA LYS A 309 -2.40 -1.24 12.42
C LYS A 309 -1.78 0.03 13.04
N SER A 310 -2.48 0.67 13.97
CA SER A 310 -2.04 1.89 14.67
C SER A 310 -2.65 1.86 16.07
N SER A 311 -2.11 1.02 16.94
CA SER A 311 -2.71 0.68 18.25
C SER A 311 -2.95 1.87 19.17
N ASN A 312 -2.27 3.00 18.93
CA ASN A 312 -2.43 4.23 19.71
C ASN A 312 -3.50 5.16 19.15
N THR A 313 -4.12 4.80 18.02
CA THR A 313 -5.18 5.58 17.39
C THR A 313 -6.54 5.02 17.78
N LYS A 314 -7.23 5.72 18.67
CA LYS A 314 -8.61 5.39 19.08
C LYS A 314 -9.59 5.75 17.97
N ALA A 315 -10.50 4.84 17.66
CA ALA A 315 -11.49 5.01 16.59
C ALA A 315 -12.86 5.41 17.14
N PHE A 316 -13.36 4.69 18.14
CA PHE A 316 -14.64 4.95 18.78
C PHE A 316 -14.74 4.25 20.14
N ASP A 317 -15.66 4.73 20.96
CA ASP A 317 -16.03 4.16 22.26
C ASP A 317 -17.46 3.57 22.17
N TYR A 318 -17.68 2.38 22.73
CA TYR A 318 -19.00 1.76 22.88
C TYR A 318 -19.42 1.75 24.35
N TYR A 319 -20.47 2.50 24.68
CA TYR A 319 -21.01 2.66 26.02
C TYR A 319 -22.15 1.67 26.28
N LYS A 320 -22.24 1.22 27.53
CA LYS A 320 -23.27 0.28 28.00
C LYS A 320 -24.64 0.96 28.19
N ASP A 321 -24.68 2.09 28.89
CA ASP A 321 -25.92 2.77 29.26
C ASP A 321 -25.78 4.32 29.19
N PRO A 322 -26.59 5.02 28.36
CA PRO A 322 -27.39 4.43 27.28
C PRO A 322 -26.48 3.74 26.25
N SER A 323 -27.00 2.71 25.57
CA SER A 323 -26.23 2.01 24.55
C SER A 323 -25.92 2.96 23.39
N LYS A 324 -24.65 3.34 23.29
CA LYS A 324 -24.16 4.41 22.41
C LYS A 324 -22.79 4.08 21.86
N VAL A 325 -22.55 4.42 20.60
CA VAL A 325 -21.20 4.48 20.03
C VAL A 325 -20.83 5.93 19.76
N SER A 326 -19.76 6.41 20.40
CA SER A 326 -19.20 7.74 20.17
C SER A 326 -17.94 7.64 19.33
N PHE A 327 -17.83 8.44 18.28
CA PHE A 327 -16.76 8.36 17.30
C PHE A 327 -15.66 9.38 17.56
N ASN A 328 -14.42 8.91 17.66
CA ASN A 328 -13.21 9.73 17.63
C ASN A 328 -12.66 9.88 16.20
N ASP A 329 -13.02 8.95 15.31
CA ASP A 329 -12.71 8.98 13.88
C ASP A 329 -13.98 8.67 13.07
N LEU A 330 -14.26 9.53 12.09
CA LEU A 330 -15.46 9.43 11.25
C LEU A 330 -15.22 8.67 9.95
N SER A 331 -14.13 7.91 9.82
CA SER A 331 -13.91 7.12 8.61
C SER A 331 -15.05 6.12 8.40
N ASN A 332 -15.33 5.79 7.14
CA ASN A 332 -16.32 4.77 6.79
C ASN A 332 -16.07 3.45 7.52
N GLN A 333 -14.79 3.10 7.76
CA GLN A 333 -14.40 1.88 8.47
C GLN A 333 -14.80 1.94 9.96
N SER A 334 -14.54 3.06 10.63
CA SER A 334 -14.92 3.28 12.04
C SER A 334 -16.43 3.29 12.21
N ILE A 335 -17.15 4.07 11.40
CA ILE A 335 -18.61 4.16 11.45
C ILE A 335 -19.26 2.79 11.22
N ARG A 336 -18.80 2.04 10.20
CA ARG A 336 -19.28 0.69 9.92
C ARG A 336 -19.01 -0.28 11.08
N ALA A 337 -17.84 -0.21 11.70
CA ALA A 337 -17.48 -1.04 12.84
C ALA A 337 -18.29 -0.68 14.10
N GLY A 338 -18.51 0.61 14.33
CA GLY A 338 -19.38 1.11 15.39
C GLY A 338 -20.82 0.65 15.24
N LEU A 339 -21.41 0.81 14.06
CA LEU A 339 -22.74 0.28 13.72
C LEU A 339 -22.82 -1.25 13.89
N GLN A 340 -21.79 -1.98 13.47
CA GLN A 340 -21.70 -3.43 13.70
C GLN A 340 -21.74 -3.75 15.19
N ARG A 341 -20.93 -3.07 16.02
CA ARG A 341 -20.89 -3.29 17.46
C ARG A 341 -22.24 -2.97 18.11
N LEU A 342 -22.80 -1.81 17.83
CA LEU A 342 -24.06 -1.33 18.41
C LEU A 342 -25.22 -2.27 18.10
N THR A 343 -25.32 -2.74 16.85
CA THR A 343 -26.45 -3.58 16.40
C THR A 343 -26.27 -5.06 16.70
N GLN A 344 -25.08 -5.52 17.04
CA GLN A 344 -24.77 -6.95 17.14
C GLN A 344 -25.52 -7.65 18.27
N ASP A 345 -25.67 -7.02 19.43
CA ASP A 345 -26.29 -7.61 20.60
C ASP A 345 -27.75 -7.16 20.82
N ILE A 346 -28.31 -6.38 19.88
CA ILE A 346 -29.72 -6.01 19.90
C ILE A 346 -30.55 -7.24 19.51
N LYS A 347 -31.47 -7.67 20.39
CA LYS A 347 -32.37 -8.82 20.13
C LYS A 347 -33.45 -8.46 19.12
N GLU A 348 -34.08 -7.31 19.32
CA GLU A 348 -35.16 -6.80 18.49
C GLU A 348 -34.70 -5.52 17.78
N PRO A 349 -34.49 -5.57 16.45
CA PRO A 349 -34.16 -4.39 15.67
C PRO A 349 -35.13 -3.23 15.92
N GLY A 350 -34.63 -2.00 15.83
CA GLY A 350 -35.45 -0.83 16.12
C GLY A 350 -34.74 0.49 15.84
N ALA A 351 -35.24 1.55 16.47
CA ALA A 351 -34.78 2.92 16.22
C ALA A 351 -33.35 3.16 16.74
N LEU A 352 -32.52 3.68 15.84
CA LEU A 352 -31.24 4.30 16.11
C LEU A 352 -31.37 5.81 15.90
N HIS A 353 -30.54 6.57 16.62
CA HIS A 353 -30.45 8.01 16.48
C HIS A 353 -28.98 8.42 16.32
N CYS A 354 -28.67 9.16 15.25
CA CYS A 354 -27.36 9.77 15.07
C CYS A 354 -27.39 11.25 15.49
N SER A 355 -26.31 11.69 16.12
CA SER A 355 -26.10 13.08 16.52
C SER A 355 -24.66 13.52 16.23
N GLY A 356 -24.44 14.82 16.25
CA GLY A 356 -23.18 15.48 15.92
C GLY A 356 -23.31 16.48 14.77
N PRO A 357 -22.17 16.99 14.25
CA PRO A 357 -22.15 17.90 13.11
C PRO A 357 -22.80 17.29 11.85
N GLU A 358 -23.32 18.14 10.97
CA GLU A 358 -24.06 17.70 9.77
C GLU A 358 -23.28 16.72 8.90
N HIS A 359 -21.97 16.96 8.70
CA HIS A 359 -21.10 16.06 7.95
C HIS A 359 -20.97 14.67 8.61
N ALA A 360 -20.99 14.61 9.94
CA ALA A 360 -20.86 13.36 10.69
C ALA A 360 -22.15 12.56 10.58
N LYS A 361 -23.29 13.21 10.78
CA LYS A 361 -24.63 12.64 10.62
C LYS A 361 -24.85 12.10 9.20
N LYS A 362 -24.43 12.86 8.17
CA LYS A 362 -24.41 12.41 6.76
C LYS A 362 -23.63 11.11 6.59
N ARG A 363 -22.40 11.04 7.12
CA ARG A 363 -21.55 9.85 7.00
C ARG A 363 -22.15 8.64 7.70
N MET A 364 -22.72 8.83 8.90
CA MET A 364 -23.42 7.79 9.64
C MET A 364 -24.62 7.25 8.86
N TRP A 365 -25.42 8.15 8.28
CA TRP A 365 -26.55 7.79 7.43
C TRP A 365 -26.12 7.01 6.18
N LEU A 366 -25.08 7.46 5.47
CA LEU A 366 -24.54 6.77 4.29
C LEU A 366 -24.08 5.35 4.63
N GLU A 367 -23.30 5.16 5.71
CA GLU A 367 -22.84 3.82 6.10
C GLU A 367 -23.98 2.92 6.59
N PHE A 368 -24.96 3.48 7.30
CA PHE A 368 -26.18 2.75 7.70
C PHE A 368 -26.93 2.20 6.48
N LYS A 369 -27.12 3.01 5.44
CA LYS A 369 -27.75 2.60 4.17
C LYS A 369 -26.89 1.60 3.40
N MET A 370 -25.58 1.81 3.33
CA MET A 370 -24.63 0.90 2.66
C MET A 370 -24.53 -0.48 3.33
N MET A 371 -24.76 -0.56 4.65
CA MET A 371 -24.84 -1.81 5.39
C MET A 371 -26.18 -2.53 5.26
N ASN A 372 -27.14 -1.92 4.56
CA ASN A 372 -28.51 -2.41 4.38
C ASN A 372 -29.17 -2.77 5.73
N LEU A 373 -28.99 -1.91 6.75
CA LEU A 373 -29.54 -2.16 8.08
C LEU A 373 -31.06 -2.01 8.14
N GLU A 374 -31.67 -1.29 7.21
CA GLU A 374 -33.12 -1.17 7.07
C GLU A 374 -33.78 -2.51 6.75
N ALA A 375 -33.18 -3.30 5.85
CA ALA A 375 -33.63 -4.65 5.56
C ALA A 375 -33.51 -5.60 6.77
N LYS A 376 -32.76 -5.21 7.80
CA LYS A 376 -32.63 -5.94 9.08
C LYS A 376 -33.55 -5.38 10.16
N GLY A 377 -34.48 -4.48 9.83
CA GLY A 377 -35.47 -3.92 10.76
C GLY A 377 -34.99 -2.73 11.59
N PHE A 378 -33.84 -2.14 11.29
CA PHE A 378 -33.39 -0.92 11.95
C PHE A 378 -33.89 0.32 11.22
N THR A 379 -34.11 1.41 11.97
CA THR A 379 -34.32 2.75 11.41
C THR A 379 -33.26 3.70 11.97
N LEU A 380 -32.90 4.75 11.22
CA LEU A 380 -31.96 5.77 11.68
C LEU A 380 -32.58 7.15 11.55
N SER A 381 -32.61 7.89 12.65
CA SER A 381 -33.09 9.28 12.75
C SER A 381 -31.95 10.24 13.08
N GLY A 382 -32.19 11.55 12.90
CA GLY A 382 -31.23 12.63 13.21
C GLY A 382 -30.57 13.28 11.99
N TYR A 383 -30.78 12.74 10.79
CA TYR A 383 -30.27 13.29 9.54
C TYR A 383 -31.32 13.24 8.43
N GLU A 384 -31.50 14.35 7.73
CA GLU A 384 -32.35 14.44 6.54
C GLU A 384 -31.45 14.56 5.30
N PRO A 385 -31.42 13.55 4.42
CA PRO A 385 -30.54 13.57 3.25
C PRO A 385 -31.02 14.57 2.20
N SER A 386 -30.09 15.33 1.62
CA SER A 386 -30.35 16.15 0.45
C SER A 386 -30.43 15.31 -0.83
N PRO A 387 -30.95 15.86 -1.95
CA PRO A 387 -30.92 15.20 -3.26
C PRO A 387 -29.50 14.79 -3.70
N ALA A 388 -28.48 15.56 -3.33
CA ALA A 388 -27.09 15.22 -3.62
C ALA A 388 -26.61 14.00 -2.82
N ASP A 389 -27.07 13.84 -1.57
CA ASP A 389 -26.71 12.70 -0.73
C ASP A 389 -27.36 11.40 -1.21
N LEU A 390 -28.58 11.49 -1.74
CA LEU A 390 -29.28 10.37 -2.39
C LEU A 390 -28.53 9.91 -3.64
N LYS A 391 -28.12 10.85 -4.50
CA LYS A 391 -27.30 10.55 -5.69
C LYS A 391 -25.96 9.92 -5.32
N GLU A 392 -25.31 10.43 -4.26
CA GLU A 392 -24.07 9.84 -3.74
C GLU A 392 -24.28 8.40 -3.25
N LEU A 393 -25.38 8.13 -2.53
CA LEU A 393 -25.71 6.79 -2.06
C LEU A 393 -25.94 5.82 -3.23
N GLU A 394 -26.69 6.22 -4.25
CA GLU A 394 -26.93 5.42 -5.45
C GLU A 394 -25.62 5.09 -6.18
N GLN A 395 -24.76 6.09 -6.37
CA GLN A 395 -23.45 5.88 -6.98
C GLN A 395 -22.60 4.90 -6.16
N ARG A 396 -22.56 5.06 -4.83
CA ARG A 396 -21.84 4.13 -3.95
C ARG A 396 -22.38 2.70 -4.06
N LYS A 397 -23.71 2.50 -4.11
CA LYS A 397 -24.31 1.18 -4.29
C LYS A 397 -23.92 0.56 -5.65
N ALA A 398 -24.00 1.34 -6.73
CA ALA A 398 -23.61 0.90 -8.07
C ALA A 398 -22.12 0.49 -8.14
N ASP A 399 -21.24 1.30 -7.52
CA ASP A 399 -19.82 1.03 -7.40
C ASP A 399 -19.53 -0.30 -6.70
N TYR A 400 -20.17 -0.54 -5.56
CA TYR A 400 -20.02 -1.81 -4.83
C TYR A 400 -20.52 -3.00 -5.65
N ALA A 401 -21.64 -2.86 -6.37
CA ALA A 401 -22.16 -3.89 -7.25
C ALA A 401 -21.22 -4.19 -8.43
N ALA A 402 -20.60 -3.16 -9.02
CA ALA A 402 -19.62 -3.34 -10.10
C ALA A 402 -18.35 -4.06 -9.60
N ILE A 403 -17.86 -3.73 -8.40
CA ILE A 403 -16.75 -4.45 -7.77
C ILE A 403 -17.14 -5.91 -7.54
N ASP A 404 -18.30 -6.19 -6.96
CA ASP A 404 -18.76 -7.55 -6.69
C ASP A 404 -18.83 -8.39 -7.98
N LYS A 405 -19.35 -7.81 -9.08
CA LYS A 405 -19.33 -8.43 -10.41
C LYS A 405 -17.92 -8.71 -10.91
N LYS A 406 -16.96 -7.80 -10.71
CA LYS A 406 -15.56 -7.98 -11.12
C LYS A 406 -14.87 -9.08 -10.29
N TRP A 407 -15.15 -9.16 -8.99
CA TRP A 407 -14.59 -10.19 -8.11
C TRP A 407 -15.16 -11.58 -8.41
N LYS A 408 -16.44 -11.66 -8.78
CA LYS A 408 -17.07 -12.90 -9.28
C LYS A 408 -16.57 -13.35 -10.65
N LYS A 409 -15.85 -12.49 -11.38
CA LYS A 409 -15.28 -12.74 -12.73
C LYS A 409 -13.76 -13.05 -12.73
N SER A 410 -13.16 -13.54 -11.64
CA SER A 410 -11.73 -13.94 -11.70
C SER A 410 -11.48 -14.92 -12.86
N PRO A 411 -10.36 -14.76 -13.60
CA PRO A 411 -10.22 -15.24 -14.98
C PRO A 411 -10.00 -16.75 -15.04
N GLU A 412 -10.72 -17.44 -15.94
CA GLU A 412 -10.23 -18.68 -16.53
C GLU A 412 -8.86 -18.38 -17.15
N ALA A 413 -7.86 -19.17 -16.78
CA ALA A 413 -6.55 -19.09 -17.40
C ALA A 413 -6.74 -19.40 -18.90
N PRO A 414 -6.25 -18.55 -19.82
CA PRO A 414 -6.23 -18.92 -21.22
C PRO A 414 -5.29 -20.12 -21.38
N GLU A 415 -5.83 -21.27 -21.80
CA GLU A 415 -5.05 -22.37 -22.34
C GLU A 415 -4.39 -21.90 -23.65
N ALA A 416 -3.18 -21.35 -23.54
CA ALA A 416 -2.33 -21.19 -24.71
C ALA A 416 -1.47 -22.46 -24.85
N PRO A 417 -1.49 -23.14 -26.00
CA PRO A 417 -0.66 -24.32 -26.24
C PRO A 417 0.81 -23.92 -26.25
N ILE A 418 1.60 -24.57 -25.37
CA ILE A 418 3.05 -24.41 -25.30
C ILE A 418 3.64 -25.00 -26.59
N GLN A 419 4.27 -24.17 -27.42
CA GLN A 419 5.14 -24.68 -28.48
C GLN A 419 6.45 -25.17 -27.85
N PRO A 420 6.93 -26.38 -28.18
CA PRO A 420 8.20 -26.87 -27.67
C PRO A 420 9.37 -26.07 -28.27
N VAL A 421 10.25 -25.58 -27.39
CA VAL A 421 11.51 -24.92 -27.76
C VAL A 421 12.47 -25.96 -28.38
N PRO A 422 13.23 -25.64 -29.45
CA PRO A 422 14.22 -26.55 -30.02
C PRO A 422 15.34 -26.85 -29.02
N VAL A 423 15.67 -28.15 -28.88
CA VAL A 423 16.77 -28.65 -28.06
C VAL A 423 18.10 -28.17 -28.64
N ILE A 424 18.84 -27.36 -27.88
CA ILE A 424 20.25 -27.07 -28.15
C ILE A 424 21.06 -28.30 -27.68
N PRO A 425 21.94 -28.89 -28.49
CA PRO A 425 22.68 -30.10 -28.11
C PRO A 425 23.69 -29.78 -26.99
N GLU A 426 23.73 -30.66 -25.98
CA GLU A 426 24.71 -30.61 -24.88
C GLU A 426 26.15 -30.85 -25.39
N PRO A 427 27.17 -30.20 -24.79
CA PRO A 427 28.56 -30.49 -25.10
C PRO A 427 28.97 -31.84 -24.51
N THR A 428 29.55 -32.69 -25.36
CA THR A 428 30.13 -33.99 -25.01
C THR A 428 31.27 -33.89 -23.96
N PRO A 429 31.28 -34.73 -22.92
CA PRO A 429 32.42 -34.84 -22.00
C PRO A 429 33.61 -35.55 -22.68
N PRO A 430 34.87 -35.22 -22.32
CA PRO A 430 36.04 -35.92 -22.83
C PRO A 430 36.18 -37.34 -22.26
N GLU A 431 36.60 -38.27 -23.12
CA GLU A 431 36.93 -39.68 -22.84
C GLU A 431 38.00 -39.83 -21.74
N GLU A 432 37.73 -40.68 -20.75
CA GLU A 432 38.75 -41.26 -19.86
C GLU A 432 39.16 -42.65 -20.39
N PRO A 433 40.47 -42.99 -20.41
CA PRO A 433 40.95 -44.27 -20.91
C PRO A 433 40.77 -45.42 -19.90
N GLU A 434 40.63 -46.63 -20.45
CA GLU A 434 40.22 -47.88 -19.83
C GLU A 434 41.12 -48.42 -18.69
N THR A 435 40.45 -49.20 -17.83
CA THR A 435 40.94 -49.90 -16.64
C THR A 435 41.77 -51.15 -16.95
N PRO A 436 42.52 -51.67 -15.96
CA PRO A 436 42.47 -53.12 -15.73
C PRO A 436 42.07 -53.53 -14.30
N GLN A 437 41.39 -54.66 -14.23
CA GLN A 437 40.68 -55.24 -13.10
C GLN A 437 41.57 -55.92 -12.04
N ASN A 438 41.00 -55.97 -10.82
CA ASN A 438 40.85 -57.11 -9.91
C ASN A 438 41.78 -57.27 -8.69
N VAL A 439 41.16 -57.85 -7.64
CA VAL A 439 41.66 -58.52 -6.40
C VAL A 439 41.34 -57.79 -5.05
N PRO A 440 40.89 -58.51 -3.99
CA PRO A 440 39.80 -58.07 -3.08
C PRO A 440 40.18 -57.53 -1.68
N GLN A 441 39.16 -56.96 -1.02
CA GLN A 441 39.16 -56.25 0.28
C GLN A 441 39.64 -57.03 1.52
N PRO A 442 40.16 -56.31 2.54
CA PRO A 442 40.05 -56.69 3.94
C PRO A 442 39.13 -55.77 4.76
N GLN A 443 38.48 -56.38 5.77
CA GLN A 443 37.51 -55.82 6.72
C GLN A 443 38.08 -54.83 7.77
N PRO A 444 37.23 -54.03 8.45
CA PRO A 444 37.66 -52.92 9.32
C PRO A 444 38.04 -53.34 10.76
N GLU A 445 39.06 -52.67 11.32
CA GLU A 445 39.47 -52.81 12.73
C GLU A 445 38.79 -51.78 13.69
N PRO A 446 38.61 -52.12 14.98
CA PRO A 446 37.76 -51.41 15.96
C PRO A 446 38.48 -50.30 16.78
N PRO A 447 37.76 -49.49 17.59
CA PRO A 447 38.24 -48.19 18.06
C PRO A 447 39.04 -48.25 19.37
N LYS A 448 40.04 -47.36 19.54
CA LYS A 448 40.81 -47.21 20.79
C LYS A 448 40.41 -45.97 21.60
N ARG A 449 40.20 -46.19 22.90
CA ARG A 449 39.80 -45.22 23.94
C ARG A 449 40.98 -44.42 24.54
N ARG A 450 40.69 -43.16 24.84
CA ARG A 450 41.17 -42.20 25.88
C ARG A 450 42.39 -42.53 26.77
N ARG A 451 43.19 -41.48 27.04
CA ARG A 451 43.75 -41.19 28.39
C ARG A 451 43.69 -39.69 28.74
N ARG A 452 43.34 -39.43 30.01
CA ARG A 452 43.33 -38.14 30.75
C ARG A 452 44.73 -37.83 31.30
N ASN A 453 44.98 -36.57 31.65
CA ASN A 453 45.58 -36.20 32.95
C ASN A 453 45.21 -34.75 33.37
N MET A 454 44.92 -34.59 34.68
CA MET A 454 44.66 -33.37 35.48
C MET A 454 45.99 -32.84 36.08
N TYR A 455 46.17 -31.59 36.54
CA TYR A 455 45.68 -30.87 37.76
C TYR A 455 46.12 -29.38 37.67
N CYS A 456 45.32 -28.33 37.99
CA CYS A 456 45.17 -27.54 39.26
C CYS A 456 46.44 -26.83 39.80
N PRO A 457 46.35 -25.72 40.60
CA PRO A 457 45.20 -25.17 41.35
C PRO A 457 44.29 -24.23 40.58
#